data_AF-A0A2A4IUQ7-F1
#
_entry.id   AF-A0A2A4IUQ7-F1
#
_cell.length_a   1.000
_cell.length_b   1.000
_cell.length_c   1.000
_cell.angle_alpha   90.00
_cell.angle_beta   90.00
_cell.angle_gamma   90.00
#
_symmetry.space_group_name_H-M   'P 1'
#
loop_
_entity.id
_entity.type
_entity.pdbx_description
1 polymer ?
#
loop_
_entity_poly.entity_id
_entity_poly.type
_entity_poly.pdbx_seq_one_letter_code
_entity_poly.pdbx_strand_id
1 'polypeptide(L)'
;MNALNDMSDEEFVPFLHSLGADTYKKSFEWMLNDRDFAGVLRWLHNNLDHNNALSAREECRYIELEKKGQLLSAEDLEASIKSLQEQYEGICLPGDKETKEDVELDIKMLQERLHLLEKQEIVLSDLKKQNKLTKEELSLEISKLNSSYLQWKDDESAAGEECLTLAQEVETITDGVIDVIADTLDMYSSCHCDKDIAKKFFTFGPFKMYRQSQALFRSHFDLFTSKRFSKRINDTSSDEELRAALAEAKSMEERLLDAMCTYIESKAELAGEQAKLALVANYKDVHPSQITSCLLEAQSEVDLLEQEESILYQQLQNAVRQLVDARTNLAVETAASCALAVRQQIHADLSHLLDTCQRGLSLDRVLYSALRHELRAVEEFLQLADQLRQYAVADANAVLSRIDSMNEICAEQSACEQKLQSSDMLVQALLHILGVQSGDPSLLVKVYNETKAQAKELADS
;
A
#
# COMPACT_ATOMS: atom_id res chain seq x y z
N MET A 1 -5.01 -74.22 8.16
CA MET A 1 -4.04 -75.30 7.88
C MET A 1 -2.77 -74.65 7.36
N ASN A 2 -1.61 -75.14 7.81
CA ASN A 2 -0.24 -74.63 7.61
C ASN A 2 0.26 -73.64 8.68
N ALA A 3 0.40 -74.15 9.91
CA ALA A 3 1.42 -73.78 10.89
C ALA A 3 1.53 -74.92 11.93
N LEU A 4 1.58 -76.17 11.46
CA LEU A 4 1.50 -77.39 12.28
C LEU A 4 2.89 -77.91 12.73
N ASN A 5 3.98 -77.21 12.40
CA ASN A 5 5.35 -77.71 12.49
C ASN A 5 6.30 -76.95 13.44
N ASP A 6 5.84 -75.96 14.19
CA ASP A 6 6.77 -75.02 14.84
C ASP A 6 6.79 -75.21 16.37
N MET A 7 7.26 -76.35 16.85
CA MET A 7 7.82 -76.45 18.22
C MET A 7 9.15 -77.19 18.09
N SER A 8 10.24 -76.47 18.24
CA SER A 8 11.60 -77.00 18.09
C SER A 8 12.20 -77.40 19.43
N ASP A 9 13.26 -78.20 19.40
CA ASP A 9 14.06 -78.50 20.60
C ASP A 9 14.58 -77.21 21.28
N GLU A 10 14.75 -76.12 20.52
CA GLU A 10 15.20 -74.82 21.04
C GLU A 10 14.17 -74.16 21.96
N GLU A 11 12.88 -74.47 21.82
CA GLU A 11 11.80 -73.93 22.66
C GLU A 11 11.43 -74.90 23.79
N PHE A 12 11.43 -76.20 23.51
CA PHE A 12 10.97 -77.21 24.46
C PHE A 12 12.02 -77.57 25.55
N VAL A 13 13.31 -77.56 25.21
CA VAL A 13 14.39 -77.88 26.17
C VAL A 13 14.50 -76.83 27.29
N PRO A 14 14.43 -75.51 27.02
CA PRO A 14 14.36 -74.50 28.08
C PRO A 14 13.14 -74.66 29.00
N PHE A 15 11.98 -75.06 28.47
CA PHE A 15 10.80 -75.37 29.27
C PHE A 15 11.04 -76.54 30.23
N LEU A 16 11.63 -77.65 29.76
CA LEU A 16 11.99 -78.78 30.62
C LEU A 16 13.03 -78.41 31.69
N HIS A 17 14.01 -77.57 31.32
CA HIS A 17 14.98 -77.03 32.28
C HIS A 17 14.32 -76.14 33.33
N SER A 18 13.33 -75.32 32.95
CA SER A 18 12.58 -74.49 33.91
C SER A 18 11.88 -75.35 34.96
N LEU A 19 11.33 -76.50 34.56
CA LEU A 19 10.69 -77.49 35.44
C LEU A 19 11.68 -78.30 36.32
N GLY A 20 12.99 -78.03 36.23
CA GLY A 20 14.02 -78.71 37.01
C GLY A 20 14.42 -80.09 36.49
N ALA A 21 14.04 -80.45 35.26
CA ALA A 21 14.45 -81.69 34.61
C ALA A 21 15.83 -81.55 33.96
N ASP A 22 16.73 -82.49 34.24
CA ASP A 22 18.12 -82.43 33.76
C ASP A 22 18.25 -83.04 32.36
N THR A 23 18.25 -82.18 31.33
CA THR A 23 18.23 -82.58 29.92
C THR A 23 19.62 -82.54 29.30
N TYR A 24 20.52 -83.40 29.77
CA TYR A 24 21.92 -83.44 29.31
C TYR A 24 22.04 -83.86 27.83
N LYS A 25 22.22 -82.88 26.91
CA LYS A 25 22.54 -83.06 25.46
C LYS A 25 21.79 -84.20 24.75
N LYS A 26 20.52 -84.41 25.07
CA LYS A 26 19.64 -85.35 24.35
C LYS A 26 18.66 -84.53 23.51
N SER A 27 18.55 -84.88 22.23
CA SER A 27 17.54 -84.29 21.34
C SER A 27 16.19 -84.98 21.56
N PHE A 28 15.13 -84.16 21.61
CA PHE A 28 13.74 -84.58 21.78
C PHE A 28 12.92 -84.43 20.49
N GLU A 29 13.53 -83.93 19.41
CA GLU A 29 12.93 -83.78 18.08
C GLU A 29 12.24 -85.06 17.58
N TRP A 30 12.79 -86.24 17.87
CA TRP A 30 12.17 -87.50 17.45
C TRP A 30 10.82 -87.76 18.15
N MET A 31 10.66 -87.32 19.39
CA MET A 31 9.42 -87.43 20.17
C MET A 31 8.38 -86.38 19.75
N LEU A 32 8.87 -85.20 19.36
CA LEU A 32 8.05 -84.09 18.82
C LEU A 32 7.54 -84.38 17.40
N ASN A 33 8.26 -85.22 16.64
CA ASN A 33 7.88 -85.65 15.29
C ASN A 33 6.98 -86.90 15.26
N ASP A 34 6.80 -87.60 16.39
CA ASP A 34 5.89 -88.74 16.50
C ASP A 34 4.46 -88.27 16.78
N ARG A 35 3.52 -88.64 15.90
CA ARG A 35 2.12 -88.17 15.96
C ARG A 35 1.40 -88.57 17.25
N ASP A 36 1.76 -89.71 17.84
CA ASP A 36 1.09 -90.22 19.04
C ASP A 36 1.54 -89.48 20.31
N PHE A 37 2.78 -88.98 20.33
CA PHE A 37 3.36 -88.26 21.47
C PHE A 37 3.28 -86.74 21.35
N ALA A 38 3.34 -86.20 20.14
CA ALA A 38 3.31 -84.75 19.87
C ALA A 38 2.06 -84.06 20.45
N GLY A 39 0.90 -84.73 20.42
CA GLY A 39 -0.34 -84.20 20.99
C GLY A 39 -0.26 -84.00 22.52
N VAL A 40 0.34 -84.95 23.23
CA VAL A 40 0.46 -84.93 24.69
C VAL A 40 1.53 -83.92 25.14
N LEU A 41 2.67 -83.88 24.45
CA LEU A 41 3.77 -82.94 24.76
C LEU A 41 3.35 -81.49 24.53
N ARG A 42 2.58 -81.22 23.48
CA ARG A 42 2.00 -79.90 23.20
C ARG A 42 0.97 -79.49 24.26
N TRP A 43 0.16 -80.45 24.75
CA TRP A 43 -0.75 -80.18 25.87
C TRP A 43 0.03 -79.83 27.14
N LEU A 44 1.10 -80.57 27.45
CA LEU A 44 1.97 -80.34 28.62
C LEU A 44 2.62 -78.95 28.60
N HIS A 45 3.23 -78.56 27.48
CA HIS A 45 3.84 -77.24 27.29
C HIS A 45 2.82 -76.09 27.46
N ASN A 46 1.60 -76.28 26.95
CA ASN A 46 0.60 -75.20 26.93
C ASN A 46 -0.20 -75.07 28.23
N ASN A 47 -0.21 -76.09 29.10
CA ASN A 47 -1.11 -76.14 30.26
C ASN A 47 -0.42 -76.31 31.63
N LEU A 48 0.90 -76.52 31.67
CA LEU A 48 1.66 -76.53 32.94
C LEU A 48 2.35 -75.19 33.16
N ASP A 49 1.67 -74.31 33.89
CA ASP A 49 2.22 -73.02 34.33
C ASP A 49 2.91 -73.19 35.70
N HIS A 50 4.08 -72.57 35.88
CA HIS A 50 4.96 -72.73 37.04
C HIS A 50 4.35 -72.27 38.38
N ASN A 51 3.18 -71.63 38.36
CA ASN A 51 2.56 -70.99 39.51
C ASN A 51 1.47 -71.81 40.21
N ASN A 52 1.21 -73.06 39.80
CA ASN A 52 0.14 -73.89 40.37
C ASN A 52 0.60 -75.20 41.04
N ALA A 53 1.88 -75.37 41.30
CA ALA A 53 2.39 -76.50 42.10
C ALA A 53 3.02 -76.00 43.40
N LEU A 54 2.46 -76.41 44.54
CA LEU A 54 3.10 -76.22 45.85
C LEU A 54 4.42 -77.00 45.85
N SER A 55 5.52 -76.38 46.29
CA SER A 55 6.77 -77.13 46.49
C SER A 55 6.58 -78.17 47.60
N ALA A 56 7.32 -79.27 47.57
CA ALA A 56 7.22 -80.35 48.58
C ALA A 56 7.38 -79.84 50.04
N ARG A 57 8.04 -78.68 50.23
CA ARG A 57 8.18 -78.01 51.52
C ARG A 57 6.93 -77.22 51.91
N GLU A 58 6.27 -76.58 50.95
CA GLU A 58 5.00 -75.89 51.13
C GLU A 58 3.85 -76.86 51.30
N GLU A 59 3.89 -78.00 50.61
CA GLU A 59 2.93 -79.09 50.76
C GLU A 59 3.01 -79.71 52.16
N CYS A 60 4.22 -79.99 52.67
CA CYS A 60 4.41 -80.41 54.08
C CYS A 60 3.90 -79.37 55.08
N ARG A 61 4.15 -78.08 54.82
CA ARG A 61 3.73 -76.98 55.71
C ARG A 61 2.22 -76.76 55.66
N TYR A 62 1.61 -76.91 54.49
CA TYR A 62 0.17 -76.87 54.29
C TYR A 62 -0.51 -78.02 55.05
N ILE A 63 -0.01 -79.25 54.91
CA ILE A 63 -0.50 -80.43 55.65
C ILE A 63 -0.34 -80.25 57.17
N GLU A 64 0.74 -79.63 57.64
CA GLU A 64 0.92 -79.32 59.07
C GLU A 64 -0.06 -78.25 59.58
N LEU A 65 -0.37 -77.23 58.78
CA LEU A 65 -1.32 -76.17 59.12
C LEU A 65 -2.77 -76.68 59.07
N GLU A 66 -3.08 -77.57 58.13
CA GLU A 66 -4.36 -78.28 58.04
C GLU A 66 -4.59 -79.15 59.28
N LYS A 67 -3.59 -79.95 59.67
CA LYS A 67 -3.65 -80.78 60.88
C LYS A 67 -3.77 -79.98 62.17
N LYS A 68 -3.28 -78.73 62.19
CA LYS A 68 -3.39 -77.81 63.33
C LYS A 68 -4.70 -77.01 63.32
N GLY A 69 -5.56 -77.17 62.32
CA GLY A 69 -6.81 -76.41 62.18
C GLY A 69 -6.59 -74.90 62.01
N GLN A 70 -5.44 -74.51 61.46
CA GLN A 70 -5.06 -73.11 61.26
C GLN A 70 -5.34 -72.60 59.84
N LEU A 71 -5.90 -73.45 58.98
CA LEU A 71 -6.40 -73.05 57.67
C LEU A 71 -7.79 -72.41 57.83
N LEU A 72 -8.00 -71.31 57.12
CA LEU A 72 -9.32 -70.71 56.97
C LEU A 72 -10.23 -71.70 56.23
N SER A 73 -11.52 -71.71 56.58
CA SER A 73 -12.51 -72.43 55.77
C SER A 73 -12.58 -71.78 54.38
N ALA A 74 -13.05 -72.53 53.37
CA ALA A 74 -13.20 -71.99 52.02
C ALA A 74 -14.09 -70.72 51.99
N GLU A 75 -15.11 -70.70 52.85
CA GLU A 75 -16.03 -69.57 53.02
C GLU A 75 -15.33 -68.35 53.66
N ASP A 76 -14.49 -68.57 54.68
CA ASP A 76 -13.73 -67.48 55.34
C ASP A 76 -12.60 -66.93 54.45
N LEU A 77 -12.01 -67.80 53.61
CA LEU A 77 -11.00 -67.41 52.64
C LEU A 77 -11.62 -66.55 51.52
N GLU A 78 -12.76 -66.97 50.96
CA GLU A 78 -13.51 -66.18 49.98
C GLU A 78 -13.99 -64.85 50.56
N ALA A 79 -14.44 -64.84 51.82
CA ALA A 79 -14.84 -63.61 52.51
C ALA A 79 -13.66 -62.65 52.70
N SER A 80 -12.47 -63.17 53.03
CA SER A 80 -11.25 -62.36 53.17
C SER A 80 -10.72 -61.84 51.83
N ILE A 81 -10.84 -62.65 50.76
CA ILE A 81 -10.50 -62.25 49.39
C ILE A 81 -11.45 -61.14 48.91
N LYS A 82 -12.76 -61.31 49.13
CA LYS A 82 -13.76 -60.28 48.81
C LYS A 82 -13.52 -58.99 49.61
N SER A 83 -13.22 -59.08 50.91
CA SER A 83 -12.94 -57.87 51.69
C SER A 83 -11.69 -57.14 51.20
N LEU A 84 -10.68 -57.86 50.72
CA LEU A 84 -9.48 -57.27 50.13
C LEU A 84 -9.77 -56.60 48.77
N GLN A 85 -10.62 -57.21 47.94
CA GLN A 85 -11.07 -56.61 46.67
C GLN A 85 -11.94 -55.37 46.88
N GLU A 86 -12.81 -55.38 47.89
CA GLU A 86 -13.63 -54.23 48.28
C GLU A 86 -12.78 -53.09 48.88
N GLN A 87 -11.72 -53.43 49.63
CA GLN A 87 -10.84 -52.44 50.24
C GLN A 87 -9.85 -51.82 49.24
N TYR A 88 -9.49 -52.55 48.18
CA TYR A 88 -8.57 -52.11 47.14
C TYR A 88 -9.15 -52.38 45.75
N GLU A 89 -10.07 -51.50 45.33
CA GLU A 89 -10.73 -51.55 44.03
C GLU A 89 -9.69 -51.46 42.90
N GLY A 90 -9.67 -52.46 42.01
CA GLY A 90 -8.74 -52.55 40.86
C GLY A 90 -7.53 -53.48 41.02
N ILE A 91 -7.40 -54.22 42.13
CA ILE A 91 -6.38 -55.27 42.26
C ILE A 91 -6.85 -56.57 41.59
N CYS A 92 -6.19 -56.99 40.50
CA CYS A 92 -6.39 -58.29 39.88
C CYS A 92 -5.88 -59.41 40.79
N LEU A 93 -6.70 -60.44 41.02
CA LEU A 93 -6.26 -61.63 41.75
C LEU A 93 -5.30 -62.47 40.88
N PRO A 94 -4.22 -63.02 41.44
CA PRO A 94 -3.36 -63.94 40.71
C PRO A 94 -4.15 -65.15 40.17
N GLY A 95 -4.16 -65.33 38.85
CA GLY A 95 -4.89 -66.42 38.17
C GLY A 95 -6.18 -66.01 37.49
N ASP A 96 -6.69 -64.81 37.76
CA ASP A 96 -7.84 -64.23 37.08
C ASP A 96 -7.39 -63.55 35.76
N LYS A 97 -7.46 -64.32 34.67
CA LYS A 97 -6.98 -63.88 33.34
C LYS A 97 -7.90 -62.83 32.74
N GLU A 98 -9.20 -62.90 33.00
CA GLU A 98 -10.19 -62.00 32.41
C GLU A 98 -10.03 -60.59 33.00
N THR A 99 -9.98 -60.45 34.33
CA THR A 99 -9.80 -59.12 34.94
C THR A 99 -8.42 -58.50 34.66
N LYS A 100 -7.40 -59.33 34.46
CA LYS A 100 -6.08 -58.86 34.04
C LYS A 100 -6.10 -58.31 32.61
N GLU A 101 -6.77 -59.00 31.68
CA GLU A 101 -6.94 -58.55 30.30
C GLU A 101 -7.73 -57.23 30.23
N ASP A 102 -8.77 -57.08 31.06
CA ASP A 102 -9.55 -55.84 31.17
C ASP A 102 -8.69 -54.67 31.65
N VAL A 103 -7.90 -54.87 32.71
CA VAL A 103 -6.99 -53.82 33.22
C VAL A 103 -5.88 -53.49 32.23
N GLU A 104 -5.34 -54.47 31.50
CA GLU A 104 -4.37 -54.21 30.43
C GLU A 104 -4.98 -53.41 29.27
N LEU A 105 -6.25 -53.64 28.93
CA LEU A 105 -6.97 -52.89 27.92
C LEU A 105 -7.25 -51.45 28.38
N ASP A 106 -7.65 -51.25 29.64
CA ASP A 106 -7.81 -49.92 30.25
C ASP A 106 -6.50 -49.13 30.25
N ILE A 107 -5.39 -49.77 30.60
CA ILE A 107 -4.06 -49.16 30.55
C ILE A 107 -3.72 -48.72 29.12
N LYS A 108 -4.00 -49.56 28.10
CA LYS A 108 -3.78 -49.21 26.69
C LYS A 108 -4.65 -48.02 26.27
N MET A 109 -5.93 -48.02 26.61
CA MET A 109 -6.82 -46.89 26.30
C MET A 109 -6.35 -45.59 26.97
N LEU A 110 -5.91 -45.66 28.23
CA LEU A 110 -5.37 -44.50 28.95
C LEU A 110 -4.06 -43.99 28.32
N GLN A 111 -3.19 -44.88 27.85
CA GLN A 111 -1.97 -44.51 27.12
C GLN A 111 -2.28 -43.85 25.78
N GLU A 112 -3.24 -44.37 25.01
CA GLU A 112 -3.68 -43.75 23.76
C GLU A 112 -4.30 -42.37 23.99
N ARG A 113 -5.12 -42.24 25.04
CA ARG A 113 -5.70 -40.95 25.45
C ARG A 113 -4.62 -39.95 25.85
N LEU A 114 -3.61 -40.39 26.60
CA LEU A 114 -2.49 -39.55 26.99
C LEU A 114 -1.71 -39.08 25.76
N HIS A 115 -1.43 -39.98 24.81
CA HIS A 115 -0.75 -39.63 23.57
C HIS A 115 -1.54 -38.62 22.71
N LEU A 116 -2.88 -38.73 22.68
CA LEU A 116 -3.74 -37.75 22.02
C LEU A 116 -3.64 -36.37 22.69
N LEU A 117 -3.65 -36.32 24.03
CA LEU A 117 -3.54 -35.08 24.80
C LEU A 117 -2.18 -34.41 24.58
N GLU A 118 -1.08 -35.16 24.57
CA GLU A 118 0.25 -34.63 24.25
C GLU A 118 0.30 -34.01 22.85
N LYS A 119 -0.31 -34.65 21.85
CA LYS A 119 -0.43 -34.08 20.50
C LYS A 119 -1.23 -32.78 20.49
N GLN A 120 -2.33 -32.72 21.24
CA GLN A 120 -3.14 -31.51 21.36
C GLN A 120 -2.36 -30.37 22.04
N GLU A 121 -1.55 -30.68 23.06
CA GLU A 121 -0.70 -29.69 23.73
C GLU A 121 0.32 -29.07 22.76
N ILE A 122 0.94 -29.88 21.91
CA ILE A 122 1.88 -29.39 20.88
C ILE A 122 1.15 -28.42 19.94
N VAL A 123 -0.01 -28.80 19.41
CA VAL A 123 -0.81 -27.96 18.52
C VAL A 123 -1.20 -26.65 19.19
N LEU A 124 -1.65 -26.69 20.45
CA LEU A 124 -1.99 -25.48 21.21
C LEU A 124 -0.77 -24.58 21.45
N SER A 125 0.40 -25.18 21.70
CA SER A 125 1.65 -24.43 21.87
C SER A 125 2.05 -23.68 20.61
N ASP A 126 1.85 -24.30 19.44
CA ASP A 126 2.15 -23.69 18.14
C ASP A 126 1.13 -22.61 17.77
N LEU A 127 -0.16 -22.84 18.02
CA LEU A 127 -1.19 -21.81 17.88
C LEU A 127 -0.90 -20.60 18.78
N LYS A 128 -0.42 -20.82 20.01
CA LYS A 128 -0.03 -19.73 20.91
C LYS A 128 1.18 -18.94 20.40
N LYS A 129 2.15 -19.60 19.76
CA LYS A 129 3.28 -18.91 19.11
C LYS A 129 2.82 -18.11 17.90
N GLN A 130 1.99 -18.69 17.03
CA GLN A 130 1.42 -17.99 15.88
C GLN A 130 0.67 -16.75 16.31
N ASN A 131 -0.22 -16.85 17.31
CA ASN A 131 -0.98 -15.71 17.82
C ASN A 131 -0.07 -14.59 18.38
N LYS A 132 1.05 -14.93 19.03
CA LYS A 132 2.05 -13.94 19.44
C LYS A 132 2.67 -13.21 18.25
N LEU A 133 3.08 -13.95 17.22
CA LEU A 133 3.66 -13.37 16.00
C LEU A 133 2.65 -12.45 15.31
N THR A 134 1.40 -12.88 15.15
CA THR A 134 0.35 -12.05 14.54
C THR A 134 0.08 -10.79 15.36
N LYS A 135 0.13 -10.87 16.70
CA LYS A 135 0.00 -9.72 17.58
C LYS A 135 1.16 -8.73 17.42
N GLU A 136 2.37 -9.22 17.25
CA GLU A 136 3.55 -8.39 16.98
C GLU A 136 3.42 -7.69 15.61
N GLU A 137 2.99 -8.42 14.57
CA GLU A 137 2.73 -7.88 13.23
C GLU A 137 1.66 -6.78 13.26
N LEU A 138 0.53 -7.03 13.94
CA LEU A 138 -0.52 -6.04 14.13
C LEU A 138 -0.01 -4.80 14.89
N SER A 139 0.86 -4.97 15.88
CA SER A 139 1.43 -3.84 16.62
C SER A 139 2.34 -2.97 15.73
N LEU A 140 3.07 -3.58 14.80
CA LEU A 140 3.87 -2.88 13.80
C LEU A 140 2.99 -2.14 12.79
N GLU A 141 1.90 -2.75 12.31
CA GLU A 141 0.95 -2.06 11.43
C GLU A 141 0.26 -0.89 12.10
N ILE A 142 -0.16 -1.02 13.37
CA ILE A 142 -0.73 0.09 14.14
C ILE A 142 0.28 1.23 14.26
N SER A 143 1.55 0.91 14.52
CA SER A 143 2.62 1.92 14.62
C SER A 143 2.84 2.64 13.29
N LYS A 144 2.84 1.90 12.17
CA LYS A 144 2.91 2.49 10.82
C LYS A 144 1.71 3.39 10.54
N LEU A 145 0.50 2.92 10.84
CA LEU A 145 -0.73 3.67 10.64
C LEU A 145 -0.72 4.98 11.44
N ASN A 146 -0.29 4.94 12.71
CA ASN A 146 -0.14 6.15 13.53
C ASN A 146 0.91 7.12 12.96
N SER A 147 2.04 6.61 12.47
CA SER A 147 3.07 7.47 11.85
C SER A 147 2.54 8.16 10.59
N SER A 148 1.80 7.43 9.75
CA SER A 148 1.15 8.01 8.58
C SER A 148 0.11 9.04 9.02
N TYR A 149 -0.75 8.72 9.98
CA TYR A 149 -1.78 9.65 10.47
C TYR A 149 -1.19 10.97 10.97
N LEU A 150 -0.08 10.92 11.72
CA LEU A 150 0.63 12.13 12.15
C LEU A 150 1.15 12.94 10.96
N GLN A 151 1.72 12.27 9.97
CA GLN A 151 2.18 12.93 8.75
C GLN A 151 1.03 13.60 7.98
N TRP A 152 -0.11 12.93 7.80
CA TRP A 152 -1.29 13.52 7.17
C TRP A 152 -1.79 14.76 7.91
N LYS A 153 -1.75 14.73 9.24
CA LYS A 153 -2.16 15.87 10.07
C LYS A 153 -1.20 17.05 9.95
N ASP A 154 0.10 16.78 9.87
CA ASP A 154 1.12 17.82 9.67
C ASP A 154 1.00 18.43 8.27
N ASP A 155 0.77 17.60 7.24
CA ASP A 155 0.53 18.04 5.86
C ASP A 155 -0.75 18.89 5.75
N GLU A 156 -1.83 18.51 6.44
CA GLU A 156 -3.07 19.29 6.52
C GLU A 156 -2.83 20.66 7.16
N SER A 157 -2.06 20.71 8.26
CA SER A 157 -1.70 21.96 8.92
C SER A 157 -0.87 22.87 8.00
N ALA A 158 0.13 22.30 7.31
CA ALA A 158 0.98 23.04 6.38
C ALA A 158 0.17 23.60 5.19
N ALA A 159 -0.72 22.79 4.62
CA ALA A 159 -1.60 23.24 3.54
C ALA A 159 -2.58 24.34 4.02
N GLY A 160 -3.04 24.26 5.27
CA GLY A 160 -3.86 25.30 5.89
C GLY A 160 -3.11 26.63 6.04
N GLU A 161 -1.84 26.59 6.45
CA GLU A 161 -0.98 27.77 6.52
C GLU A 161 -0.72 28.38 5.13
N GLU A 162 -0.42 27.56 4.11
CA GLU A 162 -0.28 28.03 2.73
C GLU A 162 -1.56 28.66 2.18
N CYS A 163 -2.73 28.14 2.54
CA CYS A 163 -4.01 28.75 2.15
C CYS A 163 -4.20 30.13 2.80
N LEU A 164 -3.79 30.28 4.06
CA LEU A 164 -3.85 31.58 4.76
C LEU A 164 -2.88 32.60 4.17
N THR A 165 -1.66 32.19 3.80
CA THR A 165 -0.70 33.10 3.16
C THR A 165 -1.18 33.52 1.77
N LEU A 166 -1.69 32.59 0.97
CA LEU A 166 -2.28 32.92 -0.33
C LEU A 166 -3.49 33.85 -0.22
N ALA A 167 -4.34 33.66 0.80
CA ALA A 167 -5.46 34.56 1.05
C ALA A 167 -4.97 35.98 1.38
N GLN A 168 -3.93 36.12 2.21
CA GLN A 168 -3.31 37.41 2.54
C GLN A 168 -2.67 38.06 1.31
N GLU A 169 -2.00 37.30 0.45
CA GLU A 169 -1.46 37.81 -0.81
C GLU A 169 -2.57 38.33 -1.73
N VAL A 170 -3.67 37.60 -1.85
CA VAL A 170 -4.84 38.03 -2.62
C VAL A 170 -5.42 39.32 -2.04
N GLU A 171 -5.61 39.42 -0.72
CA GLU A 171 -6.06 40.66 -0.08
C GLU A 171 -5.14 41.83 -0.40
N THR A 172 -3.82 41.64 -0.27
CA THR A 172 -2.81 42.66 -0.57
C THR A 172 -2.85 43.12 -2.03
N ILE A 173 -3.01 42.19 -2.97
CA ILE A 173 -3.16 42.51 -4.40
C ILE A 173 -4.45 43.27 -4.63
N THR A 174 -5.54 42.87 -3.96
CA THR A 174 -6.86 43.49 -4.11
C THR A 174 -6.84 44.93 -3.60
N ASP A 175 -6.22 45.16 -2.44
CA ASP A 175 -5.99 46.50 -1.88
C ASP A 175 -5.16 47.36 -2.84
N GLY A 176 -4.07 46.82 -3.38
CA GLY A 176 -3.26 47.53 -4.39
C GLY A 176 -4.05 47.88 -5.67
N VAL A 177 -4.99 47.04 -6.09
CA VAL A 177 -5.89 47.35 -7.23
C VAL A 177 -6.89 48.45 -6.85
N ILE A 178 -7.42 48.43 -5.63
CA ILE A 178 -8.33 49.47 -5.12
C ILE A 178 -7.59 50.81 -5.08
N ASP A 179 -6.36 50.85 -4.61
CA ASP A 179 -5.52 52.06 -4.57
C ASP A 179 -5.27 52.62 -5.98
N VAL A 180 -4.92 51.76 -6.95
CA VAL A 180 -4.74 52.19 -8.35
C VAL A 180 -6.05 52.72 -8.95
N ILE A 181 -7.19 52.12 -8.60
CA ILE A 181 -8.52 52.61 -9.03
C ILE A 181 -8.81 53.97 -8.38
N ALA A 182 -8.48 54.14 -7.10
CA ALA A 182 -8.64 55.40 -6.38
C ALA A 182 -7.75 56.50 -6.99
N ASP A 183 -6.46 56.24 -7.21
CA ASP A 183 -5.51 57.16 -7.84
C ASP A 183 -5.95 57.56 -9.26
N THR A 184 -6.47 56.59 -10.03
CA THR A 184 -6.98 56.87 -11.38
C THR A 184 -8.28 57.66 -11.36
N LEU A 185 -9.16 57.45 -10.39
CA LEU A 185 -10.37 58.26 -10.18
C LEU A 185 -10.02 59.69 -9.71
N ASP A 186 -9.04 59.85 -8.82
CA ASP A 186 -8.54 61.15 -8.38
C ASP A 186 -7.89 61.93 -9.53
N MET A 187 -7.07 61.27 -10.35
CA MET A 187 -6.56 61.85 -11.60
C MET A 187 -7.68 62.23 -12.57
N TYR A 188 -8.74 61.42 -12.67
CA TYR A 188 -9.89 61.72 -13.52
C TYR A 188 -10.68 62.94 -13.03
N SER A 189 -10.85 63.07 -11.70
CA SER A 189 -11.45 64.26 -11.09
C SER A 189 -10.63 65.53 -11.38
N SER A 190 -9.30 65.38 -11.43
CA SER A 190 -8.33 66.44 -11.73
C SER A 190 -8.29 66.82 -13.22
N CYS A 191 -8.76 65.94 -14.11
CA CYS A 191 -8.74 66.14 -15.57
C CYS A 191 -9.83 67.10 -16.09
N HIS A 192 -10.72 67.63 -15.25
CA HIS A 192 -11.69 68.64 -15.69
C HIS A 192 -11.04 69.95 -16.17
N CYS A 193 -9.76 70.16 -15.85
CA CYS A 193 -8.99 71.35 -16.21
C CYS A 193 -8.23 71.22 -17.55
N ASP A 194 -8.07 70.02 -18.13
CA ASP A 194 -7.20 69.84 -19.31
C ASP A 194 -7.66 68.72 -20.29
N LYS A 195 -8.24 69.11 -21.43
CA LYS A 195 -8.89 68.19 -22.40
C LYS A 195 -7.93 67.27 -23.15
N ASP A 196 -6.66 67.65 -23.28
CA ASP A 196 -5.66 66.87 -24.03
C ASP A 196 -5.07 65.71 -23.22
N ILE A 197 -5.05 65.82 -21.89
CA ILE A 197 -4.58 64.77 -20.97
C ILE A 197 -5.62 63.64 -20.90
N ALA A 198 -6.91 63.98 -20.80
CA ALA A 198 -8.01 63.00 -20.78
C ALA A 198 -8.06 62.15 -22.06
N LYS A 199 -7.78 62.76 -23.23
CA LYS A 199 -7.77 62.06 -24.52
C LYS A 199 -6.62 61.06 -24.63
N LYS A 200 -5.41 61.42 -24.17
CA LYS A 200 -4.25 60.52 -24.13
C LYS A 200 -4.44 59.37 -23.14
N PHE A 201 -5.04 59.61 -21.97
CA PHE A 201 -5.33 58.59 -20.96
C PHE A 201 -6.36 57.55 -21.43
N PHE A 202 -7.39 57.95 -22.18
CA PHE A 202 -8.38 57.00 -22.71
C PHE A 202 -7.79 56.06 -23.79
N THR A 203 -6.81 56.54 -24.55
CA THR A 203 -6.13 55.75 -25.60
C THR A 203 -4.97 54.87 -25.09
N PHE A 204 -4.28 55.26 -24.01
CA PHE A 204 -3.07 54.58 -23.51
C PHE A 204 -3.11 54.14 -22.04
N GLY A 205 -4.23 54.35 -21.33
CA GLY A 205 -4.36 54.05 -19.91
C GLY A 205 -4.53 52.56 -19.56
N PRO A 206 -4.54 52.23 -18.25
CA PRO A 206 -4.43 50.87 -17.72
C PRO A 206 -5.64 49.97 -18.03
N PHE A 207 -6.71 50.51 -18.63
CA PHE A 207 -7.89 49.75 -19.05
C PHE A 207 -7.58 48.61 -20.03
N LYS A 208 -6.54 48.74 -20.86
CA LYS A 208 -6.14 47.68 -21.80
C LYS A 208 -5.48 46.50 -21.07
N MET A 209 -4.66 46.80 -20.05
CA MET A 209 -4.05 45.83 -19.13
C MET A 209 -5.12 45.15 -18.26
N TYR A 210 -6.09 45.91 -17.75
CA TYR A 210 -7.23 45.37 -16.99
C TYR A 210 -8.08 44.40 -17.84
N ARG A 211 -8.37 44.76 -19.10
CA ARG A 211 -9.09 43.87 -20.04
C ARG A 211 -8.30 42.58 -20.34
N GLN A 212 -6.98 42.66 -20.46
CA GLN A 212 -6.14 41.48 -20.67
C GLN A 212 -6.12 40.56 -19.44
N SER A 213 -5.99 41.13 -18.24
CA SER A 213 -6.06 40.39 -16.97
C SER A 213 -7.42 39.70 -16.77
N GLN A 214 -8.52 40.41 -17.04
CA GLN A 214 -9.87 39.85 -16.95
C GLN A 214 -10.11 38.71 -17.98
N ALA A 215 -9.55 38.83 -19.18
CA ALA A 215 -9.64 37.78 -20.21
C ALA A 215 -8.85 36.52 -19.82
N LEU A 216 -7.67 36.69 -19.23
CA LEU A 216 -6.86 35.59 -18.69
C LEU A 216 -7.60 34.85 -17.56
N PHE A 217 -8.18 35.58 -16.61
CA PHE A 217 -8.95 34.98 -15.51
C PHE A 217 -10.12 34.13 -16.03
N ARG A 218 -10.89 34.63 -17.00
CA ARG A 218 -11.99 33.88 -17.63
C ARG A 218 -11.50 32.60 -18.33
N SER A 219 -10.40 32.69 -19.08
CA SER A 219 -9.82 31.54 -19.77
C SER A 219 -9.38 30.44 -18.79
N HIS A 220 -8.76 30.80 -17.66
CA HIS A 220 -8.34 29.83 -16.65
C HIS A 220 -9.54 29.18 -15.94
N PHE A 221 -10.59 29.95 -15.70
CA PHE A 221 -11.83 29.45 -15.09
C PHE A 221 -12.59 28.47 -16.00
N ASP A 222 -12.68 28.76 -17.30
CA ASP A 222 -13.32 27.87 -18.28
C ASP A 222 -12.52 26.57 -18.50
N LEU A 223 -11.19 26.63 -18.42
CA LEU A 223 -10.33 25.45 -18.50
C LEU A 223 -10.48 24.54 -17.27
N PHE A 224 -10.65 25.13 -16.09
CA PHE A 224 -10.87 24.40 -14.83
C PHE A 224 -12.22 23.68 -14.83
N THR A 225 -13.29 24.34 -15.29
CA THR A 225 -14.64 23.76 -15.32
C THR A 225 -14.77 22.67 -16.40
N SER A 226 -14.26 22.90 -17.60
CA SER A 226 -14.32 21.92 -18.70
C SER A 226 -13.58 20.61 -18.40
N LYS A 227 -12.40 20.66 -17.75
CA LYS A 227 -11.65 19.44 -17.39
C LYS A 227 -12.29 18.64 -16.25
N ARG A 228 -12.96 19.30 -15.31
CA ARG A 228 -13.47 18.66 -14.08
C ARG A 228 -14.85 18.00 -14.26
N PHE A 229 -15.68 18.52 -15.16
CA PHE A 229 -17.06 18.04 -15.33
C PHE A 229 -17.28 17.16 -16.58
N SER A 230 -16.46 17.29 -17.63
CA SER A 230 -16.62 16.48 -18.85
C SER A 230 -16.22 15.01 -18.67
N LYS A 231 -15.36 14.70 -17.68
CA LYS A 231 -14.89 13.35 -17.41
C LYS A 231 -15.93 12.45 -16.71
N ARG A 232 -16.99 13.02 -16.10
CA ARG A 232 -18.03 12.25 -15.39
C ARG A 232 -19.13 11.66 -16.27
N ILE A 233 -19.20 12.03 -17.55
CA ILE A 233 -20.32 11.63 -18.43
C ILE A 233 -20.07 10.27 -19.11
N ASN A 234 -18.81 9.79 -19.16
CA ASN A 234 -18.48 8.53 -19.85
C ASN A 234 -18.43 7.29 -18.93
N ASP A 235 -18.39 7.46 -17.60
CA ASP A 235 -18.30 6.35 -16.64
C ASP A 235 -19.65 5.76 -16.20
N THR A 236 -20.79 6.34 -16.62
CA THR A 236 -22.13 5.84 -16.24
C THR A 236 -22.58 4.61 -17.01
N SER A 237 -21.87 4.18 -18.06
CA SER A 237 -22.24 3.01 -18.87
C SER A 237 -21.93 1.66 -18.20
N SER A 238 -20.91 1.57 -17.35
CA SER A 238 -20.55 0.32 -16.66
C SER A 238 -21.49 -0.04 -15.50
N ASP A 239 -22.12 0.96 -14.91
CA ASP A 239 -22.94 0.84 -13.71
C ASP A 239 -24.38 0.33 -14.02
N GLU A 240 -24.84 0.51 -15.26
CA GLU A 240 -26.10 -0.06 -15.76
C GLU A 240 -25.95 -1.55 -16.11
N GLU A 241 -24.85 -1.94 -16.74
CA GLU A 241 -24.53 -3.35 -17.05
C GLU A 241 -24.33 -4.18 -15.77
N LEU A 242 -23.63 -3.63 -14.78
CA LEU A 242 -23.48 -4.28 -13.46
C LEU A 242 -24.82 -4.45 -12.73
N ARG A 243 -25.73 -3.46 -12.79
CA ARG A 243 -27.08 -3.59 -12.20
C ARG A 243 -27.92 -4.65 -12.91
N ALA A 244 -27.84 -4.73 -14.24
CA ALA A 244 -28.55 -5.73 -15.02
C ALA A 244 -28.06 -7.16 -14.71
N ALA A 245 -26.75 -7.37 -14.65
CA ALA A 245 -26.15 -8.66 -14.27
C ALA A 245 -26.53 -9.08 -12.85
N LEU A 246 -26.59 -8.14 -11.91
CA LEU A 246 -26.96 -8.41 -10.51
C LEU A 246 -28.45 -8.74 -10.37
N ALA A 247 -29.32 -8.13 -11.18
CA ALA A 247 -30.75 -8.46 -11.24
C ALA A 247 -30.99 -9.87 -11.83
N GLU A 248 -30.27 -10.24 -12.88
CA GLU A 248 -30.36 -11.57 -13.49
C GLU A 248 -29.84 -12.67 -12.55
N ALA A 249 -28.74 -12.41 -11.83
CA ALA A 249 -28.20 -13.32 -10.82
C ALA A 249 -29.19 -13.56 -9.67
N LYS A 250 -29.88 -12.52 -9.18
CA LYS A 250 -30.95 -12.66 -8.18
C LYS A 250 -32.13 -13.48 -8.69
N SER A 251 -32.54 -13.27 -9.94
CA SER A 251 -33.64 -14.05 -10.56
C SER A 251 -33.29 -15.52 -10.75
N MET A 252 -32.03 -15.85 -11.06
CA MET A 252 -31.57 -17.24 -11.14
C MET A 252 -31.50 -17.89 -9.76
N GLU A 253 -31.10 -17.15 -8.73
CA GLU A 253 -31.07 -17.64 -7.35
C GLU A 253 -32.46 -17.99 -6.83
N GLU A 254 -33.46 -17.12 -7.02
CA GLU A 254 -34.83 -17.40 -6.61
C GLU A 254 -35.37 -18.67 -7.29
N ARG A 255 -35.11 -18.84 -8.59
CA ARG A 255 -35.52 -20.04 -9.34
C ARG A 255 -34.81 -21.32 -8.86
N LEU A 256 -33.54 -21.24 -8.50
CA LEU A 256 -32.80 -22.38 -7.94
C LEU A 256 -33.30 -22.75 -6.55
N LEU A 257 -33.63 -21.76 -5.74
CA LEU A 257 -34.14 -21.97 -4.38
C LEU A 257 -35.52 -22.65 -4.44
N ASP A 258 -36.40 -22.19 -5.32
CA ASP A 258 -37.72 -22.78 -5.55
C ASP A 258 -37.64 -24.22 -6.09
N ALA A 259 -36.70 -24.47 -7.03
CA ALA A 259 -36.43 -25.80 -7.55
C ALA A 259 -35.84 -26.77 -6.50
N MET A 260 -34.99 -26.27 -5.60
CA MET A 260 -34.46 -27.09 -4.50
C MET A 260 -35.55 -27.41 -3.47
N CYS A 261 -36.40 -26.44 -3.11
CA CYS A 261 -37.53 -26.67 -2.21
C CYS A 261 -38.49 -27.72 -2.77
N THR A 262 -38.92 -27.58 -4.04
CA THR A 262 -39.78 -28.57 -4.70
C THR A 262 -39.13 -29.95 -4.83
N TYR A 263 -37.81 -30.02 -5.07
CA TYR A 263 -37.09 -31.29 -5.08
C TYR A 263 -37.08 -31.97 -3.70
N ILE A 264 -36.78 -31.22 -2.63
CA ILE A 264 -36.78 -31.73 -1.25
C ILE A 264 -38.17 -32.22 -0.86
N GLU A 265 -39.22 -31.43 -1.14
CA GLU A 265 -40.61 -31.81 -0.88
C GLU A 265 -40.99 -33.09 -1.64
N SER A 266 -40.68 -33.18 -2.93
CA SER A 266 -40.99 -34.38 -3.73
C SER A 266 -40.24 -35.63 -3.24
N LYS A 267 -39.01 -35.46 -2.73
CA LYS A 267 -38.22 -36.57 -2.17
C LYS A 267 -38.74 -37.01 -0.81
N ALA A 268 -39.16 -36.07 0.03
CA ALA A 268 -39.79 -36.37 1.31
C ALA A 268 -41.13 -37.10 1.13
N GLU A 269 -41.98 -36.65 0.20
CA GLU A 269 -43.23 -37.33 -0.14
C GLU A 269 -43.01 -38.75 -0.67
N LEU A 270 -42.05 -38.93 -1.60
CA LEU A 270 -41.74 -40.24 -2.16
C LEU A 270 -41.21 -41.21 -1.08
N ALA A 271 -40.34 -40.74 -0.19
CA ALA A 271 -39.83 -41.54 0.92
C ALA A 271 -40.94 -41.93 1.90
N GLY A 272 -41.85 -40.99 2.23
CA GLY A 272 -43.01 -41.25 3.08
C GLY A 272 -43.97 -42.29 2.48
N GLU A 273 -44.24 -42.22 1.17
CA GLU A 273 -45.08 -43.22 0.49
C GLU A 273 -44.39 -44.59 0.36
N GLN A 274 -43.07 -44.63 0.17
CA GLN A 274 -42.29 -45.87 0.20
C GLN A 274 -42.29 -46.53 1.59
N ALA A 275 -42.15 -45.75 2.66
CA ALA A 275 -42.23 -46.22 4.04
C ALA A 275 -43.62 -46.79 4.37
N LYS A 276 -44.70 -46.09 3.96
CA LYS A 276 -46.08 -46.61 4.10
C LYS A 276 -46.28 -47.92 3.34
N LEU A 277 -45.76 -48.04 2.12
CA LEU A 277 -45.88 -49.27 1.32
C LEU A 277 -45.11 -50.44 1.93
N ALA A 278 -43.91 -50.21 2.48
CA ALA A 278 -43.13 -51.21 3.20
C ALA A 278 -43.85 -51.69 4.48
N LEU A 279 -44.37 -50.75 5.27
CA LEU A 279 -45.18 -51.04 6.46
C LEU A 279 -46.50 -51.77 6.12
N VAL A 280 -47.17 -51.47 5.00
CA VAL A 280 -48.40 -52.19 4.62
C VAL A 280 -48.10 -53.59 4.07
N ALA A 281 -46.95 -53.79 3.41
CA ALA A 281 -46.55 -55.08 2.85
C ALA A 281 -46.22 -56.13 3.93
N ASN A 282 -45.65 -55.71 5.06
CA ASN A 282 -45.25 -56.62 6.16
C ASN A 282 -46.42 -57.05 7.07
N TYR A 283 -47.60 -56.40 6.99
CA TYR A 283 -48.68 -56.55 7.98
C TYR A 283 -49.97 -57.16 7.42
N LYS A 284 -49.97 -57.65 6.18
CA LYS A 284 -51.19 -58.06 5.49
C LYS A 284 -51.81 -59.37 6.01
N ASP A 285 -51.05 -60.22 6.70
CA ASP A 285 -51.50 -61.50 7.28
C ASP A 285 -50.79 -61.81 8.64
N VAL A 286 -50.96 -60.98 9.66
CA VAL A 286 -50.33 -61.18 10.99
C VAL A 286 -51.28 -61.90 11.95
N HIS A 287 -50.83 -63.01 12.57
CA HIS A 287 -51.60 -63.74 13.57
C HIS A 287 -51.79 -62.87 14.85
N PRO A 288 -52.94 -62.91 15.55
CA PRO A 288 -53.23 -62.04 16.70
C PRO A 288 -52.17 -62.02 17.82
N SER A 289 -51.40 -63.09 17.96
CA SER A 289 -50.32 -63.23 18.94
C SER A 289 -49.01 -62.53 18.56
N GLN A 290 -48.86 -62.09 17.31
CA GLN A 290 -47.66 -61.42 16.79
C GLN A 290 -47.85 -59.91 16.63
N ILE A 291 -49.09 -59.41 16.77
CA ILE A 291 -49.45 -58.00 16.62
C ILE A 291 -48.60 -57.10 17.52
N THR A 292 -48.33 -57.51 18.76
CA THR A 292 -47.52 -56.72 19.71
C THR A 292 -46.04 -56.65 19.30
N SER A 293 -45.49 -57.72 18.73
CA SER A 293 -44.11 -57.75 18.23
C SER A 293 -43.96 -56.85 17.01
N CYS A 294 -44.91 -56.95 16.08
CA CYS A 294 -44.89 -56.12 14.89
C CYS A 294 -45.14 -54.64 15.25
N LEU A 295 -46.08 -54.32 16.16
CA LEU A 295 -46.23 -52.93 16.64
C LEU A 295 -44.95 -52.34 17.24
N LEU A 296 -44.17 -53.14 17.97
CA LEU A 296 -42.86 -52.71 18.49
C LEU A 296 -41.83 -52.48 17.38
N GLU A 297 -41.82 -53.34 16.35
CA GLU A 297 -40.97 -53.16 15.16
C GLU A 297 -41.35 -51.90 14.37
N ALA A 298 -42.64 -51.66 14.12
CA ALA A 298 -43.12 -50.44 13.47
C ALA A 298 -42.78 -49.18 14.28
N GLN A 299 -42.92 -49.23 15.62
CA GLN A 299 -42.53 -48.11 16.47
C GLN A 299 -41.03 -47.84 16.40
N SER A 300 -40.20 -48.90 16.39
CA SER A 300 -38.75 -48.77 16.22
C SER A 300 -38.37 -48.19 14.85
N GLU A 301 -39.08 -48.54 13.77
CA GLU A 301 -38.86 -47.98 12.44
C GLU A 301 -39.27 -46.51 12.38
N VAL A 302 -40.35 -46.12 13.05
CA VAL A 302 -40.77 -44.70 13.17
C VAL A 302 -39.74 -43.89 13.95
N ASP A 303 -39.26 -44.40 15.08
CA ASP A 303 -38.23 -43.73 15.89
C ASP A 303 -36.91 -43.55 15.10
N LEU A 304 -36.56 -44.50 14.22
CA LEU A 304 -35.42 -44.40 13.30
C LEU A 304 -35.65 -43.32 12.23
N LEU A 305 -36.85 -43.25 11.65
CA LEU A 305 -37.19 -42.22 10.65
C LEU A 305 -37.19 -40.81 11.26
N GLU A 306 -37.66 -40.63 12.50
CA GLU A 306 -37.58 -39.35 13.22
C GLU A 306 -36.12 -38.94 13.48
N GLN A 307 -35.24 -39.90 13.79
CA GLN A 307 -33.81 -39.65 13.92
C GLN A 307 -33.19 -39.23 12.59
N GLU A 308 -33.50 -39.93 11.49
CA GLU A 308 -33.03 -39.55 10.15
C GLU A 308 -33.51 -38.16 9.72
N GLU A 309 -34.77 -37.81 10.00
CA GLU A 309 -35.32 -36.48 9.76
C GLU A 309 -34.54 -35.41 10.54
N SER A 310 -34.23 -35.66 11.82
CA SER A 310 -33.43 -34.73 12.64
C SER A 310 -32.01 -34.53 12.09
N ILE A 311 -31.38 -35.59 11.61
CA ILE A 311 -30.04 -35.56 11.00
C ILE A 311 -30.09 -34.76 9.70
N LEU A 312 -31.10 -34.98 8.86
CA LEU A 312 -31.29 -34.25 7.60
C LEU A 312 -31.53 -32.75 7.86
N TYR A 313 -32.33 -32.39 8.86
CA TYR A 313 -32.51 -30.98 9.24
C TYR A 313 -31.21 -30.33 9.69
N GLN A 314 -30.39 -31.04 10.47
CA GLN A 314 -29.10 -30.52 10.91
C GLN A 314 -28.11 -30.36 9.74
N GLN A 315 -28.10 -31.30 8.81
CA GLN A 315 -27.31 -31.21 7.57
C GLN A 315 -27.76 -30.04 6.69
N LEU A 316 -29.07 -29.83 6.55
CA LEU A 316 -29.64 -28.71 5.81
C LEU A 316 -29.22 -27.35 6.43
N GLN A 317 -29.35 -27.21 7.75
CA GLN A 317 -28.93 -25.99 8.45
C GLN A 317 -27.42 -25.71 8.28
N ASN A 318 -26.59 -26.76 8.35
CA ASN A 318 -25.15 -26.62 8.13
C ASN A 318 -24.82 -26.21 6.69
N ALA A 319 -25.50 -26.80 5.68
CA ALA A 319 -25.33 -26.43 4.28
C ALA A 319 -25.76 -24.99 4.01
N VAL A 320 -26.88 -24.54 4.58
CA VAL A 320 -27.35 -23.15 4.47
C VAL A 320 -26.34 -22.20 5.10
N ARG A 321 -25.81 -22.51 6.30
CA ARG A 321 -24.78 -21.68 6.94
C ARG A 321 -23.53 -21.57 6.07
N GLN A 322 -23.03 -22.68 5.53
CA GLN A 322 -21.85 -22.68 4.65
C GLN A 322 -22.08 -21.85 3.38
N LEU A 323 -23.27 -21.90 2.79
CA LEU A 323 -23.60 -21.11 1.61
C LEU A 323 -23.67 -19.61 1.92
N VAL A 324 -24.25 -19.24 3.06
CA VAL A 324 -24.26 -17.85 3.54
C VAL A 324 -22.84 -17.35 3.79
N ASP A 325 -22.00 -18.14 4.49
CA ASP A 325 -20.61 -17.78 4.78
C ASP A 325 -19.78 -17.64 3.49
N ALA A 326 -19.95 -18.53 2.52
CA ALA A 326 -19.28 -18.44 1.22
C ALA A 326 -19.68 -17.15 0.47
N ARG A 327 -20.97 -16.80 0.49
CA ARG A 327 -21.47 -15.58 -0.17
C ARG A 327 -21.04 -14.30 0.51
N THR A 328 -21.05 -14.26 1.84
CA THR A 328 -20.58 -13.09 2.59
C THR A 328 -19.09 -12.86 2.35
N ASN A 329 -18.28 -13.93 2.35
CA ASN A 329 -16.86 -13.85 2.02
C ASN A 329 -16.64 -13.35 0.59
N LEU A 330 -17.36 -13.87 -0.40
CA LEU A 330 -17.26 -13.39 -1.78
C LEU A 330 -17.63 -11.91 -1.93
N ALA A 331 -18.66 -11.44 -1.23
CA ALA A 331 -19.06 -10.04 -1.24
C ALA A 331 -17.98 -9.15 -0.59
N VAL A 332 -17.37 -9.59 0.52
CA VAL A 332 -16.27 -8.88 1.18
C VAL A 332 -15.05 -8.81 0.28
N GLU A 333 -14.64 -9.91 -0.34
CA GLU A 333 -13.50 -9.96 -1.27
C GLU A 333 -13.72 -9.07 -2.50
N THR A 334 -14.93 -9.09 -3.06
CA THR A 334 -15.29 -8.25 -4.21
C THR A 334 -15.25 -6.77 -3.82
N ALA A 335 -15.84 -6.40 -2.68
CA ALA A 335 -15.82 -5.03 -2.19
C ALA A 335 -14.39 -4.55 -1.87
N ALA A 336 -13.57 -5.40 -1.25
CA ALA A 336 -12.16 -5.10 -0.98
C ALA A 336 -11.36 -4.91 -2.27
N SER A 337 -11.60 -5.76 -3.28
CA SER A 337 -10.93 -5.68 -4.58
C SER A 337 -11.33 -4.42 -5.35
N CYS A 338 -12.62 -4.06 -5.36
CA CYS A 338 -13.10 -2.81 -5.95
C CYS A 338 -12.49 -1.59 -5.23
N ALA A 339 -12.47 -1.60 -3.90
CA ALA A 339 -11.86 -0.52 -3.12
C ALA A 339 -10.35 -0.38 -3.40
N LEU A 340 -9.64 -1.49 -3.57
CA LEU A 340 -8.23 -1.51 -3.95
C LEU A 340 -8.02 -0.91 -5.35
N ALA A 341 -8.83 -1.31 -6.33
CA ALA A 341 -8.75 -0.78 -7.69
C ALA A 341 -8.98 0.75 -7.73
N VAL A 342 -9.96 1.25 -6.98
CA VAL A 342 -10.21 2.70 -6.85
C VAL A 342 -9.01 3.41 -6.22
N ARG A 343 -8.42 2.85 -5.15
CA ARG A 343 -7.22 3.42 -4.53
C ARG A 343 -6.02 3.46 -5.47
N GLN A 344 -5.81 2.40 -6.25
CA GLN A 344 -4.74 2.34 -7.25
C GLN A 344 -4.93 3.40 -8.34
N GLN A 345 -6.17 3.62 -8.78
CA GLN A 345 -6.47 4.66 -9.76
C GLN A 345 -6.20 6.07 -9.18
N ILE A 346 -6.65 6.34 -7.96
CA ILE A 346 -6.38 7.62 -7.28
C ILE A 346 -4.87 7.85 -7.14
N HIS A 347 -4.11 6.82 -6.76
CA HIS A 347 -2.66 6.90 -6.67
C HIS A 347 -2.02 7.24 -8.02
N ALA A 348 -2.47 6.59 -9.10
CA ALA A 348 -1.97 6.87 -10.45
C ALA A 348 -2.27 8.32 -10.88
N ASP A 349 -3.50 8.81 -10.61
CA ASP A 349 -3.91 10.17 -10.92
C ASP A 349 -3.12 11.23 -10.13
N LEU A 350 -2.91 11.00 -8.82
CA LEU A 350 -2.08 11.87 -7.97
C LEU A 350 -0.62 11.88 -8.44
N SER A 351 -0.06 10.72 -8.78
CA SER A 351 1.31 10.62 -9.30
C SER A 351 1.47 11.41 -10.60
N HIS A 352 0.51 11.28 -11.52
CA HIS A 352 0.53 12.04 -12.77
C HIS A 352 0.38 13.56 -12.53
N LEU A 353 -0.45 13.96 -11.56
CA LEU A 353 -0.63 15.37 -11.21
C LEU A 353 0.66 15.96 -10.63
N LEU A 354 1.33 15.24 -9.73
CA LEU A 354 2.64 15.61 -9.19
C LEU A 354 3.67 15.83 -10.31
N ASP A 355 3.81 14.86 -11.22
CA ASP A 355 4.73 14.97 -12.37
C ASP A 355 4.42 16.19 -13.24
N THR A 356 3.13 16.46 -13.49
CA THR A 356 2.70 17.60 -14.30
C THR A 356 3.00 18.92 -13.59
N CYS A 357 2.76 19.01 -12.28
CA CYS A 357 3.09 20.18 -11.48
C CYS A 357 4.60 20.45 -11.44
N GLN A 358 5.43 19.41 -11.29
CA GLN A 358 6.89 19.54 -11.35
C GLN A 358 7.37 20.04 -12.71
N ARG A 359 6.77 19.56 -13.81
CA ARG A 359 7.04 20.08 -15.16
C ARG A 359 6.61 21.53 -15.30
N GLY A 360 5.46 21.92 -14.75
CA GLY A 360 5.00 23.32 -14.71
C GLY A 360 5.98 24.23 -13.98
N LEU A 361 6.41 23.84 -12.77
CA LEU A 361 7.40 24.59 -11.98
C LEU A 361 8.75 24.74 -12.69
N SER A 362 9.21 23.70 -13.38
CA SER A 362 10.46 23.80 -14.13
C SER A 362 10.34 24.74 -15.33
N LEU A 363 9.18 24.75 -16.02
CA LEU A 363 8.89 25.70 -17.09
C LEU A 363 8.83 27.15 -16.56
N ASP A 364 8.15 27.38 -15.43
CA ASP A 364 8.08 28.71 -14.80
C ASP A 364 9.46 29.23 -14.41
N ARG A 365 10.33 28.36 -13.88
CA ARG A 365 11.71 28.73 -13.56
C ARG A 365 12.50 29.14 -14.82
N VAL A 366 12.32 28.42 -15.93
CA VAL A 366 12.95 28.77 -17.21
C VAL A 366 12.39 30.10 -17.72
N LEU A 367 11.08 30.30 -17.72
CA LEU A 367 10.44 31.56 -18.13
C LEU A 367 10.91 32.75 -17.29
N TYR A 368 10.96 32.59 -15.96
CA TYR A 368 11.49 33.62 -15.06
C TYR A 368 12.94 33.98 -15.40
N SER A 369 13.80 32.98 -15.65
CA SER A 369 15.19 33.23 -16.02
C SER A 369 15.32 33.93 -17.38
N ALA A 370 14.50 33.57 -18.36
CA ALA A 370 14.46 34.20 -19.67
C ALA A 370 14.00 35.66 -19.58
N LEU A 371 12.90 35.93 -18.85
CA LEU A 371 12.40 37.29 -18.59
C LEU A 371 13.45 38.15 -17.88
N ARG A 372 14.19 37.58 -16.93
CA ARG A 372 15.28 38.29 -16.24
C ARG A 372 16.43 38.62 -17.18
N HIS A 373 16.75 37.75 -18.13
CA HIS A 373 17.74 38.04 -19.16
C HIS A 373 17.29 39.13 -20.13
N GLU A 374 16.04 39.08 -20.60
CA GLU A 374 15.45 40.12 -21.44
C GLU A 374 15.46 41.49 -20.74
N LEU A 375 15.09 41.54 -19.45
CA LEU A 375 15.14 42.78 -18.67
C LEU A 375 16.56 43.35 -18.56
N ARG A 376 17.57 42.50 -18.36
CA ARG A 376 18.98 42.93 -18.37
C ARG A 376 19.41 43.45 -19.74
N ALA A 377 19.01 42.80 -20.83
CA ALA A 377 19.33 43.27 -22.17
C ALA A 377 18.70 44.66 -22.46
N VAL A 378 17.48 44.89 -21.98
CA VAL A 378 16.83 46.21 -22.04
C VAL A 378 17.59 47.25 -21.21
N GLU A 379 18.04 46.88 -20.02
CA GLU A 379 18.86 47.76 -19.16
C GLU A 379 20.18 48.14 -19.85
N GLU A 380 20.90 47.17 -20.42
CA GLU A 380 22.12 47.40 -21.20
C GLU A 380 21.87 48.30 -22.42
N PHE A 381 20.75 48.10 -23.12
CA PHE A 381 20.35 48.94 -24.25
C PHE A 381 20.07 50.39 -23.82
N LEU A 382 19.40 50.59 -22.68
CA LEU A 382 19.14 51.93 -22.13
C LEU A 382 20.45 52.62 -21.70
N GLN A 383 21.39 51.88 -21.11
CA GLN A 383 22.72 52.41 -20.77
C GLN A 383 23.49 52.83 -22.03
N LEU A 384 23.45 52.01 -23.09
CA LEU A 384 24.06 52.35 -24.38
C LEU A 384 23.41 53.60 -25.00
N ALA A 385 22.08 53.71 -24.93
CA ALA A 385 21.36 54.88 -25.42
C ALA A 385 21.74 56.16 -24.66
N ASP A 386 21.92 56.09 -23.33
CA ASP A 386 22.39 57.23 -22.54
C ASP A 386 23.84 57.59 -22.87
N GLN A 387 24.72 56.61 -23.05
CA GLN A 387 26.10 56.85 -23.49
C GLN A 387 26.12 57.56 -24.86
N LEU A 388 25.33 57.09 -25.83
CA LEU A 388 25.21 57.73 -27.15
C LEU A 388 24.69 59.18 -27.04
N ARG A 389 23.72 59.42 -26.15
CA ARG A 389 23.22 60.77 -25.88
C ARG A 389 24.32 61.67 -25.32
N GLN A 390 25.11 61.17 -24.36
CA GLN A 390 26.25 61.90 -23.79
C GLN A 390 27.30 62.22 -24.86
N TYR A 391 27.64 61.26 -25.73
CA TYR A 391 28.56 61.48 -26.84
C TYR A 391 28.03 62.52 -27.82
N ALA A 392 26.75 62.48 -28.20
CA ALA A 392 26.16 63.45 -29.10
C ALA A 392 26.18 64.88 -28.50
N VAL A 393 25.92 65.01 -27.20
CA VAL A 393 26.02 66.31 -26.50
C VAL A 393 27.47 66.79 -26.45
N ALA A 394 28.42 65.91 -26.15
CA ALA A 394 29.85 66.25 -26.12
C ALA A 394 30.35 66.69 -27.50
N ASP A 395 29.95 66.00 -28.57
CA ASP A 395 30.30 66.35 -29.95
C ASP A 395 29.67 67.68 -30.35
N ALA A 396 28.39 67.91 -30.04
CA ALA A 396 27.74 69.21 -30.27
C ALA A 396 28.47 70.36 -29.57
N ASN A 397 28.89 70.17 -28.31
CA ASN A 397 29.66 71.16 -27.57
C ASN A 397 31.06 71.38 -28.18
N ALA A 398 31.73 70.33 -28.66
CA ALA A 398 33.02 70.45 -29.34
C ALA A 398 32.90 71.19 -30.67
N VAL A 399 31.82 70.93 -31.43
CA VAL A 399 31.49 71.66 -32.66
C VAL A 399 31.24 73.14 -32.36
N LEU A 400 30.43 73.46 -31.34
CA LEU A 400 30.19 74.83 -30.91
C LEU A 400 31.49 75.54 -30.51
N SER A 401 32.32 74.90 -29.67
CA SER A 401 33.62 75.44 -29.27
C SER A 401 34.54 75.69 -30.48
N ARG A 402 34.51 74.81 -31.48
CA ARG A 402 35.28 74.98 -32.72
C ARG A 402 34.76 76.13 -33.57
N ILE A 403 33.44 76.33 -33.63
CA ILE A 403 32.81 77.48 -34.29
C ILE A 403 33.22 78.77 -33.57
N ASP A 404 33.15 78.81 -32.24
CA ASP A 404 33.54 79.98 -31.45
C ASP A 404 35.02 80.32 -31.64
N SER A 405 35.91 79.33 -31.57
CA SER A 405 37.34 79.52 -31.84
C SER A 405 37.61 80.03 -33.26
N MET A 406 36.87 79.53 -34.27
CA MET A 406 37.00 80.01 -35.64
C MET A 406 36.50 81.46 -35.79
N ASN A 407 35.41 81.81 -35.10
CA ASN A 407 34.91 83.19 -35.06
C ASN A 407 35.92 84.13 -34.39
N GLU A 408 36.58 83.71 -33.30
CA GLU A 408 37.65 84.46 -32.67
C GLU A 408 38.84 84.69 -33.61
N ILE A 409 39.29 83.65 -34.31
CA ILE A 409 40.37 83.77 -35.32
C ILE A 409 39.96 84.74 -36.43
N CYS A 410 38.73 84.64 -36.94
CA CYS A 410 38.22 85.58 -37.95
C CYS A 410 38.15 87.01 -37.41
N ALA A 411 37.75 87.20 -36.15
CA ALA A 411 37.72 88.51 -35.50
C ALA A 411 39.14 89.07 -35.33
N GLU A 412 40.11 88.27 -34.86
CA GLU A 412 41.52 88.64 -34.77
C GLU A 412 42.11 89.00 -36.13
N GLN A 413 41.81 88.21 -37.18
CA GLN A 413 42.23 88.51 -38.54
C GLN A 413 41.64 89.84 -39.01
N SER A 414 40.34 90.07 -38.81
CA SER A 414 39.70 91.34 -39.18
C SER A 414 40.30 92.54 -38.42
N ALA A 415 40.64 92.37 -37.14
CA ALA A 415 41.30 93.38 -36.34
C ALA A 415 42.75 93.62 -36.81
N CYS A 416 43.45 92.57 -37.23
CA CYS A 416 44.79 92.68 -37.80
C CYS A 416 44.77 93.37 -39.17
N GLU A 417 43.80 93.07 -40.02
CA GLU A 417 43.55 93.74 -41.29
C GLU A 417 43.21 95.23 -41.09
N GLN A 418 42.35 95.56 -40.12
CA GLN A 418 42.09 96.95 -39.74
C GLN A 418 43.35 97.65 -39.20
N LYS A 419 44.14 96.96 -38.37
CA LYS A 419 45.44 97.48 -37.91
C LYS A 419 46.41 97.71 -39.07
N LEU A 420 46.48 96.80 -40.03
CA LEU A 420 47.28 96.93 -41.25
C LEU A 420 46.83 98.14 -42.08
N GLN A 421 45.53 98.30 -42.30
CA GLN A 421 44.94 99.48 -42.95
C GLN A 421 45.25 100.78 -42.18
N SER A 422 45.26 100.75 -40.85
CA SER A 422 45.63 101.92 -40.02
C SER A 422 47.13 102.16 -39.91
N SER A 423 47.96 101.13 -40.13
CA SER A 423 49.43 101.17 -40.09
C SER A 423 50.05 101.74 -41.37
N ASP A 424 49.21 102.29 -42.24
CA ASP A 424 49.57 103.24 -43.29
C ASP A 424 50.39 104.43 -42.76
N MET A 425 50.51 104.64 -41.44
CA MET A 425 51.46 105.61 -40.86
C MET A 425 52.91 105.39 -41.28
N LEU A 426 53.38 104.17 -41.51
CA LEU A 426 54.76 103.91 -41.93
C LEU A 426 54.97 104.28 -43.42
N VAL A 427 53.97 103.97 -44.25
CA VAL A 427 53.92 104.36 -45.67
C VAL A 427 53.75 105.88 -45.77
N GLN A 428 52.89 106.49 -44.96
CA GLN A 428 52.69 107.94 -44.86
C GLN A 428 53.94 108.64 -44.31
N ALA A 429 54.64 108.09 -43.32
CA ALA A 429 55.90 108.64 -42.82
C ALA A 429 57.02 108.57 -43.87
N LEU A 430 57.12 107.47 -44.63
CA LEU A 430 58.05 107.34 -45.75
C LEU A 430 57.72 108.32 -46.88
N LEU A 431 56.43 108.46 -47.24
CA LEU A 431 55.96 109.47 -48.20
C LEU A 431 56.25 110.90 -47.71
N HIS A 432 56.09 111.18 -46.42
CA HIS A 432 56.40 112.48 -45.81
C HIS A 432 57.90 112.77 -45.78
N ILE A 433 58.75 111.80 -45.43
CA ILE A 433 60.23 111.95 -45.47
C ILE A 433 60.71 112.21 -46.90
N LEU A 434 60.08 111.55 -47.89
CA LEU A 434 60.40 111.70 -49.30
C LEU A 434 59.70 112.90 -49.98
N GLY A 435 58.91 113.68 -49.23
CA GLY A 435 58.26 114.91 -49.71
C GLY A 435 57.11 114.69 -50.72
N VAL A 436 56.56 113.47 -50.82
CA VAL A 436 55.49 113.12 -51.77
C VAL A 436 54.14 113.15 -51.06
N GLN A 437 53.28 114.11 -51.42
CA GLN A 437 51.92 114.19 -50.87
C GLN A 437 50.90 113.45 -51.76
N SER A 438 50.91 112.12 -51.74
CA SER A 438 49.76 111.33 -52.18
C SER A 438 49.86 109.88 -51.67
N GLY A 439 48.74 109.29 -51.24
CA GLY A 439 48.66 107.94 -50.67
C GLY A 439 48.77 106.78 -51.66
N ASP A 440 49.30 107.01 -52.86
CA ASP A 440 49.47 105.95 -53.87
C ASP A 440 50.86 105.29 -53.72
N PRO A 441 50.95 104.01 -53.30
CA PRO A 441 52.21 103.33 -53.01
C PRO A 441 53.10 103.13 -54.25
N SER A 442 52.55 103.31 -55.45
CA SER A 442 53.29 103.23 -56.72
C SER A 442 54.27 104.40 -56.92
N LEU A 443 54.09 105.53 -56.22
CA LEU A 443 54.96 106.70 -56.29
C LEU A 443 56.28 106.53 -55.53
N LEU A 444 56.31 105.75 -54.45
CA LEU A 444 57.54 105.45 -53.69
C LEU A 444 58.57 104.73 -54.56
N VAL A 445 58.11 103.85 -55.45
CA VAL A 445 58.97 103.12 -56.39
C VAL A 445 59.55 104.06 -57.45
N LYS A 446 58.80 105.07 -57.89
CA LYS A 446 59.31 106.10 -58.83
C LYS A 446 60.37 106.98 -58.19
N VAL A 447 60.10 107.50 -56.98
CA VAL A 447 61.07 108.36 -56.26
C VAL A 447 62.33 107.59 -55.87
N TYR A 448 62.22 106.30 -55.52
CA TYR A 448 63.39 105.45 -55.31
C TYR A 448 64.24 105.28 -56.58
N ASN A 449 63.60 105.10 -57.73
CA ASN A 449 64.33 104.98 -59.01
C ASN A 449 64.95 106.32 -59.46
N GLU A 450 64.27 107.44 -59.23
CA GLU A 450 64.78 108.79 -59.52
C GLU A 450 65.96 109.17 -58.62
N THR A 451 65.88 108.92 -57.31
CA THR A 451 66.99 109.14 -56.38
C THR A 451 68.17 108.21 -56.65
N LYS A 452 67.91 106.97 -57.05
CA LYS A 452 68.96 106.02 -57.49
C LYS A 452 69.64 106.47 -58.79
N ALA A 453 68.90 107.10 -59.71
CA ALA A 453 69.47 107.70 -60.91
C ALA A 453 70.32 108.93 -60.58
N GLN A 454 69.82 109.84 -59.73
CA GLN A 454 70.56 111.02 -59.27
C GLN A 454 71.82 110.66 -58.48
N ALA A 455 71.77 109.62 -57.63
CA ALA A 455 72.94 109.14 -56.91
C ALA A 455 74.01 108.54 -57.84
N LYS A 456 73.61 107.96 -58.98
CA LYS A 456 74.56 107.53 -60.02
C LYS A 456 75.14 108.72 -60.77
N GLU A 457 74.33 109.71 -61.14
CA GLU A 457 74.82 110.94 -61.80
C GLU A 457 75.80 111.73 -60.91
N LEU A 458 75.58 111.77 -59.60
CA LEU A 458 76.48 112.37 -58.62
C LEU A 458 77.75 111.54 -58.34
N ALA A 459 77.75 110.25 -58.64
CA ALA A 459 78.93 109.39 -58.53
C ALA A 459 79.80 109.42 -59.80
N ASP A 460 79.21 109.82 -60.93
CA ASP A 460 79.88 110.01 -62.23
C ASP A 460 80.29 111.49 -62.49
N SER A 461 80.13 112.37 -61.48
CA SER A 461 80.59 113.78 -61.44
C SER A 461 81.72 113.96 -60.43
#